data_AF-A0A1B6ICA0-F1
#
_entry.id   AF-A0A1B6ICA0-F1
#
_cell.length_a   1.000
_cell.length_b   1.000
_cell.length_c   1.000
_cell.angle_alpha   90.00
_cell.angle_beta   90.00
_cell.angle_gamma   90.00
#
_symmetry.space_group_name_H-M   'P 1'
#
loop_
_entity.id
_entity.type
_entity.pdbx_description
1 polymer ?
#
loop_
_entity_poly.entity_id
_entity_poly.type
_entity_poly.pdbx_seq_one_letter_code
_entity_poly.pdbx_strand_id
1 'polypeptide(L)'
;YVDAGEWNRVLEALRWATDYFIKCHISPNELYGQVGEFSTNSEHWGRPEDINSTRPAYKIDTEHPGSDLAGETAAALAATALVFKSEDKDYSELLLSHAEQLYDFANKHRGLYNDAIKGATEFYESTDYGDELTWAAAWLFKVSSKRYYLDEAEHYYMQFRLKERPNEFFYNKKVAGVQVLLAQLTKRQDYVEAGKAFCNFTVLNQQKTPKGLVYIDKIGTLCHAANVAFLCLQLADEGVNADLYQRFAKQQIDYMLGSSGRSYVVGYGEKYPTRPHHAASSCHMMPEPCTWTEFGLDRPNPQILYGALVSGPDENDFYQDKREDYVYNEVTLDYNAGFQSAVAGLRNLQLKGISLLR
;
A
#
# COMPACT_ATOMS: atom_id res chain seq x y z
N TYR A 1 2.60 -17.36 -2.38
CA TYR A 1 1.38 -17.47 -3.19
C TYR A 1 1.19 -18.85 -3.81
N VAL A 2 2.09 -19.35 -4.68
CA VAL A 2 1.97 -20.71 -5.29
C VAL A 2 1.71 -21.80 -4.26
N ASP A 3 2.58 -21.91 -3.25
CA ASP A 3 2.45 -22.91 -2.17
C ASP A 3 1.16 -22.75 -1.34
N ALA A 4 0.62 -21.53 -1.23
CA ALA A 4 -0.63 -21.27 -0.53
C ALA A 4 -1.87 -21.55 -1.40
N GLY A 5 -1.72 -21.92 -2.67
CA GLY A 5 -2.83 -22.07 -3.61
C GLY A 5 -3.44 -20.74 -4.10
N GLU A 6 -2.77 -19.61 -3.85
CA GLU A 6 -3.31 -18.26 -4.07
C GLU A 6 -2.64 -17.53 -5.25
N TRP A 7 -1.91 -18.23 -6.12
CA TRP A 7 -1.23 -17.62 -7.27
C TRP A 7 -2.19 -16.94 -8.24
N ASN A 8 -3.24 -17.65 -8.66
CA ASN A 8 -4.20 -17.08 -9.61
C ASN A 8 -4.95 -15.88 -9.00
N ARG A 9 -5.28 -15.91 -7.71
CA ARG A 9 -5.93 -14.79 -7.02
C ARG A 9 -5.04 -13.54 -6.97
N VAL A 10 -3.74 -13.69 -6.73
CA VAL A 10 -2.84 -12.53 -6.75
C VAL A 10 -2.67 -11.98 -8.16
N LEU A 11 -2.64 -12.83 -9.19
CA LEU A 11 -2.64 -12.36 -10.58
C LEU A 11 -3.92 -11.60 -10.93
N GLU A 12 -5.08 -12.11 -10.52
CA GLU A 12 -6.37 -11.44 -10.70
C GLU A 12 -6.43 -10.09 -9.98
N ALA A 13 -5.95 -10.03 -8.73
CA ALA A 13 -5.91 -8.79 -7.95
C ALA A 13 -5.01 -7.73 -8.59
N LEU A 14 -3.83 -8.12 -9.07
CA LEU A 14 -2.92 -7.22 -9.80
C LEU A 14 -3.55 -6.74 -11.11
N ARG A 15 -4.10 -7.66 -11.91
CA ARG A 15 -4.76 -7.34 -13.17
C ARG A 15 -5.95 -6.40 -12.98
N TRP A 16 -6.72 -6.57 -11.90
CA TRP A 16 -7.86 -5.71 -11.59
C TRP A 16 -7.46 -4.24 -11.48
N ALA A 17 -6.37 -3.95 -10.74
CA ALA A 17 -5.85 -2.60 -10.59
C ALA A 17 -5.24 -2.09 -11.91
N THR A 18 -4.42 -2.89 -12.58
CA THR A 18 -3.70 -2.43 -13.78
C THR A 18 -4.59 -2.28 -15.00
N ASP A 19 -5.64 -3.08 -15.15
CA ASP A 19 -6.66 -2.88 -16.20
C ASP A 19 -7.41 -1.56 -16.00
N TYR A 20 -7.63 -1.13 -14.76
CA TYR A 20 -8.18 0.18 -14.46
C TYR A 20 -7.18 1.29 -14.82
N PHE A 21 -5.90 1.17 -14.43
CA PHE A 21 -4.88 2.16 -14.76
C PHE A 21 -4.66 2.33 -16.28
N ILE A 22 -4.68 1.23 -17.04
CA ILE A 22 -4.63 1.27 -18.51
C ILE A 22 -5.80 2.09 -19.07
N LYS A 23 -7.02 1.90 -18.54
CA LYS A 23 -8.19 2.69 -18.96
C LYS A 23 -8.09 4.16 -18.57
N CYS A 24 -7.46 4.47 -17.44
CA CYS A 24 -7.23 5.83 -17.00
C CYS A 24 -6.16 6.56 -17.82
N HIS A 25 -5.17 5.84 -18.36
CA HIS A 25 -4.11 6.39 -19.18
C HIS A 25 -4.52 6.43 -20.66
N ILE A 26 -5.27 7.47 -21.04
CA ILE A 26 -5.91 7.55 -22.36
C ILE A 26 -5.04 8.15 -23.48
N SER A 27 -3.93 8.80 -23.12
CA SER A 27 -2.98 9.46 -24.02
C SER A 27 -1.64 9.61 -23.29
N PRO A 28 -0.48 9.66 -23.97
CA PRO A 28 0.84 9.61 -23.31
C PRO A 28 1.07 10.59 -22.15
N ASN A 29 0.38 11.74 -22.13
CA ASN A 29 0.47 12.74 -21.07
C ASN A 29 -0.90 13.08 -20.45
N GLU A 30 -1.83 12.14 -20.40
CA GLU A 30 -3.15 12.32 -19.75
C GLU A 30 -3.52 11.08 -18.93
N LEU A 31 -3.73 11.27 -17.63
CA LEU A 31 -4.06 10.21 -16.68
C LEU A 31 -5.24 10.62 -15.78
N TYR A 32 -6.30 9.82 -15.77
CA TYR A 32 -7.39 9.98 -14.82
C TYR A 32 -7.01 9.42 -13.44
N GLY A 33 -6.99 10.29 -12.44
CA GLY A 33 -6.58 9.95 -11.08
C GLY A 33 -7.73 9.64 -10.12
N GLN A 34 -8.95 10.09 -10.44
CA GLN A 34 -10.08 9.96 -9.52
C GLN A 34 -11.40 9.84 -10.27
N VAL A 35 -12.29 8.97 -9.77
CA VAL A 35 -13.69 8.84 -10.22
C VAL A 35 -14.61 8.89 -9.01
N GLY A 36 -15.50 9.88 -8.99
CA GLY A 36 -16.28 10.27 -7.83
C GLY A 36 -15.68 11.47 -7.10
N GLU A 37 -16.48 12.14 -6.27
CA GLU A 37 -16.05 13.27 -5.46
C GLU A 37 -16.21 12.91 -3.99
N PHE A 38 -15.18 13.16 -3.17
CA PHE A 38 -15.18 12.75 -1.77
C PHE A 38 -16.31 13.41 -0.97
N SER A 39 -16.59 14.69 -1.23
CA SER A 39 -17.66 15.44 -0.55
C SER A 39 -19.06 14.92 -0.85
N THR A 40 -19.29 14.34 -2.04
CA THR A 40 -20.59 13.73 -2.40
C THR A 40 -20.64 12.24 -2.05
N ASN A 41 -19.50 11.56 -2.00
CA ASN A 41 -19.43 10.16 -1.57
C ASN A 41 -19.76 10.03 -0.08
N SER A 42 -19.39 11.03 0.75
CA SER A 42 -19.74 11.07 2.18
C SER A 42 -21.22 11.38 2.45
N GLU A 43 -22.03 11.64 1.42
CA GLU A 43 -23.49 11.79 1.55
C GLU A 43 -24.22 10.43 1.41
N HIS A 44 -23.55 9.40 0.91
CA HIS A 44 -24.11 8.06 0.70
C HIS A 44 -23.47 7.03 1.63
N TRP A 45 -24.30 6.38 2.45
CA TRP A 45 -23.95 5.14 3.12
C TRP A 45 -24.86 4.04 2.64
N GLY A 46 -24.32 3.10 1.86
CA GLY A 46 -25.10 2.01 1.29
C GLY A 46 -24.27 1.07 0.43
N ARG A 47 -24.96 0.21 -0.33
CA ARG A 47 -24.33 -0.64 -1.33
C ARG A 47 -23.77 0.22 -2.47
N PRO A 48 -22.63 -0.15 -3.07
CA PRO A 48 -22.10 0.56 -4.21
C PRO A 48 -22.99 0.44 -5.46
N GLU A 49 -23.76 -0.65 -5.60
CA GLU A 49 -24.72 -0.86 -6.69
C GLU A 49 -25.94 0.08 -6.62
N ASP A 50 -26.23 0.63 -5.43
CA ASP A 50 -27.36 1.52 -5.19
C ASP A 50 -26.99 3.02 -5.42
N ILE A 51 -25.73 3.31 -5.78
CA ILE A 51 -25.29 4.69 -6.07
C ILE A 51 -25.96 5.18 -7.35
N ASN A 52 -26.75 6.25 -7.23
CA ASN A 52 -27.45 6.89 -8.34
C ASN A 52 -26.98 8.33 -8.61
N SER A 53 -25.99 8.81 -7.87
CA SER A 53 -25.41 10.15 -8.03
C SER A 53 -24.40 10.20 -9.18
N THR A 54 -24.17 11.40 -9.71
CA THR A 54 -23.12 11.64 -10.70
C THR A 54 -21.74 11.41 -10.08
N ARG A 55 -20.88 10.66 -10.78
CA ARG A 55 -19.50 10.39 -10.37
C ARG A 55 -18.53 11.06 -11.35
N PRO A 56 -18.09 12.31 -11.10
CA PRO A 56 -17.18 13.01 -12.01
C PRO A 56 -15.84 12.29 -12.09
N ALA A 57 -15.16 12.43 -13.23
CA ALA A 57 -13.82 11.88 -13.44
C ALA A 57 -12.82 13.05 -13.52
N TYR A 58 -11.74 12.97 -12.74
CA TYR A 58 -10.70 13.99 -12.66
C TYR A 58 -9.38 13.43 -13.16
N LYS A 59 -8.60 14.30 -13.81
CA LYS A 59 -7.38 13.93 -14.50
C LYS A 59 -6.25 14.90 -14.23
N ILE A 60 -5.04 14.44 -14.52
CA ILE A 60 -3.84 15.24 -14.68
C ILE A 60 -3.43 15.23 -16.15
N ASP A 61 -2.83 16.33 -16.60
CA ASP A 61 -2.35 16.52 -17.97
C ASP A 61 -1.12 17.45 -18.00
N THR A 62 -0.69 17.87 -19.19
CA THR A 62 0.51 18.73 -19.34
C THR A 62 0.34 20.13 -18.75
N GLU A 63 -0.90 20.63 -18.63
CA GLU A 63 -1.21 21.93 -18.03
C GLU A 63 -1.47 21.82 -16.52
N HIS A 64 -1.96 20.66 -16.08
CA HIS A 64 -2.27 20.33 -14.69
C HIS A 64 -1.54 19.04 -14.28
N PRO A 65 -0.21 19.10 -14.03
CA PRO A 65 0.61 17.92 -13.80
C PRO A 65 0.34 17.23 -12.45
N GLY A 66 0.76 15.96 -12.35
CA GLY A 66 0.76 15.18 -11.11
C GLY A 66 1.82 14.08 -11.16
N SER A 67 3.06 14.45 -10.88
CA SER A 67 4.24 13.58 -10.96
C SER A 67 4.20 12.42 -9.98
N ASP A 68 3.64 12.66 -8.80
CA ASP A 68 3.41 11.67 -7.75
C ASP A 68 2.42 10.60 -8.23
N LEU A 69 1.22 10.99 -8.67
CA LEU A 69 0.19 10.08 -9.15
C LEU A 69 0.66 9.31 -10.40
N ALA A 70 1.20 9.99 -11.40
CA ALA A 70 1.71 9.35 -12.61
C ALA A 70 2.93 8.46 -12.32
N GLY A 71 3.80 8.88 -11.40
CA GLY A 71 4.97 8.12 -10.95
C GLY A 71 4.58 6.82 -10.24
N GLU A 72 3.71 6.87 -9.23
CA GLU A 72 3.27 5.66 -8.52
C GLU A 72 2.47 4.74 -9.47
N THR A 73 1.65 5.28 -10.37
CA THR A 73 0.97 4.47 -11.39
C THR A 73 1.97 3.78 -12.32
N ALA A 74 3.02 4.49 -12.74
CA ALA A 74 4.11 3.89 -13.54
C ALA A 74 4.86 2.80 -12.75
N ALA A 75 5.13 3.02 -11.47
CA ALA A 75 5.76 2.02 -10.59
C ALA A 75 4.90 0.76 -10.47
N ALA A 76 3.58 0.91 -10.24
CA ALA A 76 2.63 -0.19 -10.13
C ALA A 76 2.54 -1.01 -11.43
N LEU A 77 2.46 -0.34 -12.58
CA LEU A 77 2.45 -0.98 -13.90
C LEU A 77 3.77 -1.71 -14.18
N ALA A 78 4.92 -1.10 -13.87
CA ALA A 78 6.23 -1.70 -14.05
C ALA A 78 6.46 -2.93 -13.14
N ALA A 79 6.07 -2.84 -11.87
CA ALA A 79 6.14 -3.94 -10.92
C ALA A 79 5.25 -5.11 -11.36
N THR A 80 4.03 -4.82 -11.84
CA THR A 80 3.08 -5.82 -12.33
C THR A 80 3.56 -6.45 -13.65
N ALA A 81 4.13 -5.65 -14.55
CA ALA A 81 4.75 -6.16 -15.78
C ALA A 81 5.82 -7.21 -15.49
N LEU A 82 6.60 -7.04 -14.41
CA LEU A 82 7.59 -8.04 -14.00
C LEU A 82 6.95 -9.37 -13.61
N VAL A 83 5.82 -9.35 -12.90
CA VAL A 83 5.07 -10.56 -12.50
C VAL A 83 4.51 -11.28 -13.72
N PHE A 84 3.90 -10.54 -14.66
CA PHE A 84 3.28 -11.13 -15.85
C PHE A 84 4.28 -11.53 -16.94
N LYS A 85 5.58 -11.24 -16.79
CA LYS A 85 6.59 -11.55 -17.81
C LYS A 85 6.61 -13.03 -18.23
N SER A 86 6.35 -13.95 -17.30
CA SER A 86 6.23 -15.39 -17.56
C SER A 86 4.80 -15.88 -17.73
N GLU A 87 3.82 -15.16 -17.20
CA GLU A 87 2.41 -15.59 -17.14
C GLU A 87 1.61 -15.13 -18.37
N ASP A 88 1.87 -13.91 -18.85
CA ASP A 88 1.21 -13.26 -19.99
C ASP A 88 2.13 -12.18 -20.56
N LYS A 89 2.93 -12.58 -21.55
CA LYS A 89 3.98 -11.73 -22.11
C LYS A 89 3.42 -10.48 -22.80
N ASP A 90 2.34 -10.62 -23.54
CA ASP A 90 1.73 -9.50 -24.28
C ASP A 90 1.15 -8.47 -23.30
N TYR A 91 0.52 -8.93 -22.22
CA TYR A 91 0.07 -8.03 -21.16
C TYR A 91 1.24 -7.36 -20.41
N SER A 92 2.32 -8.11 -20.13
CA SER A 92 3.54 -7.54 -19.54
C SER A 92 4.15 -6.43 -20.41
N GLU A 93 4.22 -6.62 -21.73
CA GLU A 93 4.71 -5.62 -22.68
C GLU A 93 3.77 -4.39 -22.76
N LEU A 94 2.45 -4.61 -22.72
CA LEU A 94 1.45 -3.54 -22.64
C LEU A 94 1.63 -2.69 -21.37
N LEU A 95 1.70 -3.33 -20.21
CA LEU A 95 1.91 -2.66 -18.93
C LEU A 95 3.20 -1.84 -18.92
N LEU A 96 4.30 -2.41 -19.43
CA LEU A 96 5.57 -1.71 -19.52
C LEU A 96 5.47 -0.48 -20.44
N SER A 97 4.78 -0.58 -21.58
CA SER A 97 4.56 0.57 -22.47
C SER A 97 3.82 1.72 -21.78
N HIS A 98 2.75 1.44 -21.03
CA HIS A 98 2.05 2.47 -20.27
C HIS A 98 2.92 3.02 -19.13
N ALA A 99 3.70 2.17 -18.45
CA ALA A 99 4.59 2.60 -17.38
C ALA A 99 5.68 3.57 -17.86
N GLU A 100 6.32 3.27 -19.00
CA GLU A 100 7.36 4.12 -19.58
C GLU A 100 6.80 5.50 -20.00
N GLN A 101 5.60 5.52 -20.60
CA GLN A 101 4.93 6.76 -20.99
C GLN A 101 4.51 7.61 -19.78
N LEU A 102 3.88 7.00 -18.76
CA LEU A 102 3.46 7.72 -17.56
C LEU A 102 4.65 8.25 -16.76
N TYR A 103 5.73 7.49 -16.69
CA TYR A 103 6.97 7.98 -16.08
C TYR A 103 7.54 9.17 -16.86
N ASP A 104 7.58 9.09 -18.19
CA ASP A 104 8.01 10.21 -19.03
C ASP A 104 7.15 11.47 -18.80
N PHE A 105 5.82 11.30 -18.71
CA PHE A 105 4.89 12.37 -18.39
C PHE A 105 5.17 12.97 -17.01
N ALA A 106 5.22 12.13 -15.97
CA ALA A 106 5.52 12.51 -14.59
C ALA A 106 6.85 13.29 -14.48
N ASN A 107 7.84 12.85 -15.25
CA ASN A 107 9.19 13.39 -15.24
C ASN A 107 9.33 14.71 -16.01
N LYS A 108 8.62 14.88 -17.13
CA LYS A 108 8.70 16.09 -17.97
C LYS A 108 7.77 17.20 -17.49
N HIS A 109 6.65 16.85 -16.87
CA HIS A 109 5.64 17.79 -16.37
C HIS A 109 5.52 17.66 -14.86
N ARG A 110 6.28 18.48 -14.12
CA ARG A 110 6.43 18.37 -12.67
C ARG A 110 5.31 19.08 -11.91
N GLY A 111 4.67 18.39 -10.97
CA GLY A 111 3.68 18.96 -10.06
C GLY A 111 3.07 17.92 -9.12
N LEU A 112 2.36 18.38 -8.08
CA LEU A 112 1.62 17.50 -7.18
C LEU A 112 0.22 17.28 -7.74
N TYR A 113 -0.25 16.03 -7.79
CA TYR A 113 -1.54 15.74 -8.42
C TYR A 113 -2.71 16.42 -7.73
N ASN A 114 -2.64 16.66 -6.42
CA ASN A 114 -3.71 17.28 -5.64
C ASN A 114 -3.84 18.79 -5.90
N ASP A 115 -2.87 19.43 -6.58
CA ASP A 115 -3.04 20.78 -7.12
C ASP A 115 -4.00 20.80 -8.32
N ALA A 116 -3.98 19.73 -9.11
CA ALA A 116 -4.88 19.51 -10.25
C ALA A 116 -6.23 18.91 -9.82
N ILE A 117 -6.20 17.88 -8.97
CA ILE A 117 -7.35 17.15 -8.45
C ILE A 117 -7.59 17.57 -6.99
N LYS A 118 -8.10 18.80 -6.82
CA LYS A 118 -8.17 19.47 -5.51
C LYS A 118 -9.00 18.74 -4.46
N GLY A 119 -10.00 17.96 -4.87
CA GLY A 119 -10.82 17.16 -3.95
C GLY A 119 -10.02 16.13 -3.16
N ALA A 120 -8.83 15.75 -3.63
CA ALA A 120 -8.00 14.75 -2.98
C ALA A 120 -7.16 15.29 -1.81
N THR A 121 -6.94 16.61 -1.72
CA THR A 121 -6.08 17.24 -0.69
C THR A 121 -6.54 16.94 0.74
N GLU A 122 -7.83 16.74 0.99
CA GLU A 122 -8.33 16.44 2.35
C GLU A 122 -8.22 14.95 2.72
N PHE A 123 -7.94 14.06 1.76
CA PHE A 123 -8.05 12.61 1.94
C PHE A 123 -6.74 11.86 1.62
N TYR A 124 -6.13 12.17 0.48
CA TYR A 124 -4.90 11.57 -0.01
C TYR A 124 -3.91 12.65 -0.45
N GLU A 125 -3.59 13.58 0.46
CA GLU A 125 -2.66 14.66 0.16
C GLU A 125 -1.28 14.13 -0.22
N SER A 126 -0.72 14.68 -1.31
CA SER A 126 0.68 14.52 -1.62
C SER A 126 1.47 15.73 -1.18
N THR A 127 2.65 15.49 -0.62
CA THR A 127 3.52 16.54 -0.05
C THR A 127 4.87 16.64 -0.77
N ASP A 128 5.21 15.65 -1.58
CA ASP A 128 6.39 15.59 -2.42
C ASP A 128 6.16 14.57 -3.56
N TYR A 129 6.88 14.71 -4.66
CA TYR A 129 6.87 13.77 -5.78
C TYR A 129 8.27 13.21 -6.10
N GLY A 130 9.32 13.71 -5.43
CA GLY A 130 10.70 13.33 -5.72
C GLY A 130 10.99 11.86 -5.43
N ASP A 131 10.39 11.33 -4.37
CA ASP A 131 10.43 9.92 -4.03
C ASP A 131 9.64 9.06 -5.03
N GLU A 132 8.50 9.52 -5.53
CA GLU A 132 7.72 8.79 -6.54
C GLU A 132 8.43 8.66 -7.88
N LEU A 133 9.09 9.72 -8.33
CA LEU A 133 9.89 9.66 -9.55
C LEU A 133 11.08 8.72 -9.38
N THR A 134 11.72 8.74 -8.22
CA THR A 134 12.82 7.82 -7.93
C THR A 134 12.33 6.36 -7.85
N TRP A 135 11.16 6.15 -7.25
CA TRP A 135 10.51 4.85 -7.10
C TRP A 135 10.12 4.24 -8.45
N ALA A 136 9.45 5.03 -9.30
CA ALA A 136 9.07 4.64 -10.65
C ALA A 136 10.28 4.29 -11.51
N ALA A 137 11.32 5.14 -11.50
CA ALA A 137 12.57 4.89 -12.23
C ALA A 137 13.24 3.58 -11.77
N ALA A 138 13.32 3.32 -10.46
CA ALA A 138 13.90 2.09 -9.94
C ALA A 138 13.11 0.83 -10.36
N TRP A 139 11.77 0.88 -10.35
CA TRP A 139 10.94 -0.22 -10.85
C TRP A 139 11.06 -0.43 -12.35
N LEU A 140 11.07 0.64 -13.14
CA LEU A 140 11.28 0.58 -14.58
C LEU A 140 12.64 -0.03 -14.92
N PHE A 141 13.70 0.31 -14.19
CA PHE A 141 14.99 -0.36 -14.32
C PHE A 141 14.87 -1.86 -13.99
N LYS A 142 14.20 -2.22 -12.89
CA LYS A 142 14.06 -3.61 -12.45
C LYS A 142 13.40 -4.51 -13.51
N VAL A 143 12.39 -4.00 -14.21
CA VAL A 143 11.67 -4.78 -15.23
C VAL A 143 12.34 -4.73 -16.62
N SER A 144 12.84 -3.56 -17.04
CA SER A 144 13.36 -3.33 -18.41
C SER A 144 14.87 -3.56 -18.54
N SER A 145 15.62 -3.48 -17.45
CA SER A 145 17.10 -3.44 -17.43
C SER A 145 17.72 -2.29 -18.23
N LYS A 146 16.94 -1.27 -18.62
CA LYS A 146 17.44 -0.07 -19.32
C LYS A 146 18.20 0.81 -18.34
N ARG A 147 19.53 0.90 -18.50
CA ARG A 147 20.44 1.61 -17.57
C ARG A 147 20.04 3.06 -17.30
N TYR A 148 19.48 3.74 -18.30
CA TYR A 148 18.95 5.10 -18.17
C TYR A 148 18.03 5.30 -16.96
N TYR A 149 17.13 4.35 -16.67
CA TYR A 149 16.23 4.46 -15.53
C TYR A 149 16.94 4.32 -14.18
N LEU A 150 18.00 3.51 -14.11
CA LEU A 150 18.81 3.45 -12.89
C LEU A 150 19.59 4.75 -12.69
N ASP A 151 20.16 5.31 -13.77
CA ASP A 151 20.89 6.57 -13.69
C ASP A 151 19.96 7.72 -13.25
N GLU A 152 18.70 7.75 -13.72
CA GLU A 152 17.69 8.69 -13.22
C GLU A 152 17.29 8.44 -11.77
N ALA A 153 17.09 7.18 -11.37
CA ALA A 153 16.79 6.87 -9.97
C ALA A 153 17.92 7.32 -9.03
N GLU A 154 19.19 7.05 -9.38
CA GLU A 154 20.34 7.50 -8.60
C GLU A 154 20.47 9.04 -8.61
N HIS A 155 20.14 9.69 -9.72
CA HIS A 155 20.10 11.15 -9.84
C HIS A 155 19.04 11.79 -8.93
N TYR A 156 17.79 11.33 -9.01
CA TYR A 156 16.67 11.85 -8.20
C TYR A 156 16.84 11.54 -6.72
N TYR A 157 17.38 10.37 -6.37
CA TYR A 157 17.76 10.05 -5.00
C TYR A 157 18.67 11.14 -4.39
N MET A 158 19.65 11.61 -5.16
CA MET A 158 20.56 12.68 -4.72
C MET A 158 19.90 14.06 -4.76
N GLN A 159 19.19 14.38 -5.84
CA GLN A 159 18.54 15.68 -6.04
C GLN A 159 17.51 15.97 -4.94
N PHE A 160 16.67 14.98 -4.61
CA PHE A 160 15.61 15.11 -3.60
C PHE A 160 16.05 14.68 -2.19
N ARG A 161 17.34 14.42 -1.99
CA ARG A 161 17.94 14.12 -0.68
C ARG A 161 17.32 12.90 0.01
N LEU A 162 16.97 11.87 -0.76
CA LEU A 162 16.30 10.65 -0.28
C LEU A 162 17.19 9.72 0.55
N LYS A 163 18.42 10.15 0.89
CA LYS A 163 19.34 9.45 1.78
C LYS A 163 18.93 9.54 3.25
N GLU A 164 18.22 10.60 3.62
CA GLU A 164 17.80 10.79 5.00
C GLU A 164 16.85 9.65 5.43
N ARG A 165 16.94 9.26 6.70
CA ARG A 165 16.13 8.16 7.24
C ARG A 165 14.67 8.64 7.33
N PRO A 166 13.72 8.03 6.59
CA PRO A 166 12.31 8.35 6.75
C PRO A 166 11.77 7.76 8.07
N ASN A 167 10.58 8.20 8.47
CA ASN A 167 9.88 7.65 9.64
C ASN A 167 8.90 6.53 9.26
N GLU A 168 8.49 6.46 7.99
CA GLU A 168 7.48 5.53 7.52
C GLU A 168 7.72 5.07 6.08
N PHE A 169 6.92 4.08 5.67
CA PHE A 169 6.68 3.70 4.28
C PHE A 169 5.17 3.62 4.11
N PHE A 170 4.60 4.53 3.32
CA PHE A 170 3.15 4.71 3.24
C PHE A 170 2.72 5.28 1.88
N TYR A 171 1.41 5.43 1.60
CA TYR A 171 0.93 5.78 0.25
C TYR A 171 1.51 7.10 -0.29
N ASN A 172 1.92 8.05 0.55
CA ASN A 172 2.50 9.34 0.17
C ASN A 172 4.02 9.45 0.45
N LYS A 173 4.67 8.36 0.89
CA LYS A 173 6.10 8.32 1.26
C LYS A 173 6.77 7.02 0.84
N LYS A 174 7.53 7.05 -0.26
CA LYS A 174 8.29 5.89 -0.79
C LYS A 174 9.75 5.84 -0.41
N VAL A 175 10.28 6.85 0.28
CA VAL A 175 11.72 6.97 0.58
C VAL A 175 12.34 5.66 1.10
N ALA A 176 11.70 4.99 2.07
CA ALA A 176 12.18 3.72 2.60
C ALA A 176 12.17 2.60 1.55
N GLY A 177 11.10 2.52 0.76
CA GLY A 177 10.99 1.58 -0.36
C GLY A 177 12.07 1.81 -1.42
N VAL A 178 12.31 3.07 -1.79
CA VAL A 178 13.39 3.48 -2.70
C VAL A 178 14.76 3.02 -2.19
N GLN A 179 15.07 3.29 -0.92
CA GLN A 179 16.34 2.87 -0.31
C GLN A 179 16.54 1.36 -0.37
N VAL A 180 15.50 0.59 -0.01
CA VAL A 180 15.54 -0.89 -0.06
C VAL A 180 15.65 -1.39 -1.50
N LEU A 181 14.88 -0.84 -2.42
CA LEU A 181 14.87 -1.26 -3.82
C LEU A 181 16.21 -0.97 -4.50
N LEU A 182 16.80 0.22 -4.30
CA LEU A 182 18.12 0.54 -4.82
C LEU A 182 19.23 -0.31 -4.18
N ALA A 183 19.11 -0.64 -2.89
CA ALA A 183 20.00 -1.60 -2.23
C ALA A 183 19.95 -2.98 -2.91
N GLN A 184 18.74 -3.48 -3.20
CA GLN A 184 18.55 -4.74 -3.92
C GLN A 184 19.13 -4.72 -5.33
N LEU A 185 18.90 -3.62 -6.07
CA LEU A 185 19.29 -3.47 -7.48
C LEU A 185 20.79 -3.28 -7.68
N THR A 186 21.45 -2.55 -6.79
CA THR A 186 22.84 -2.11 -6.99
C THR A 186 23.84 -2.78 -6.05
N LYS A 187 23.37 -3.34 -4.93
CA LYS A 187 24.20 -3.84 -3.81
C LYS A 187 25.17 -2.80 -3.23
N ARG A 188 24.98 -1.51 -3.54
CA ARG A 188 25.85 -0.45 -3.00
C ARG A 188 25.57 -0.21 -1.52
N GLN A 189 26.65 0.01 -0.76
CA GLN A 189 26.59 0.10 0.69
C GLN A 189 25.85 1.33 1.21
N ASP A 190 25.82 2.43 0.45
CA ASP A 190 25.10 3.63 0.83
C ASP A 190 23.58 3.43 0.87
N TYR A 191 23.01 2.70 -0.10
CA TYR A 191 21.59 2.33 -0.08
C TYR A 191 21.29 1.27 0.98
N VAL A 192 22.17 0.28 1.14
CA VAL A 192 22.05 -0.77 2.17
C VAL A 192 22.01 -0.14 3.57
N GLU A 193 22.94 0.77 3.88
CA GLU A 193 22.98 1.43 5.18
C GLU A 193 21.80 2.39 5.39
N ALA A 194 21.26 3.03 4.35
CA ALA A 194 20.06 3.85 4.45
C ALA A 194 18.82 3.01 4.82
N GLY A 195 18.56 1.92 4.08
CA GLY A 195 17.47 0.99 4.40
C GLY A 195 17.64 0.32 5.77
N LYS A 196 18.87 -0.05 6.13
CA LYS A 196 19.21 -0.60 7.45
C LYS A 196 18.98 0.42 8.56
N ALA A 197 19.27 1.70 8.34
CA ALA A 197 19.00 2.75 9.31
C ALA A 197 17.49 2.91 9.57
N PHE A 198 16.66 2.85 8.52
CA PHE A 198 15.20 2.84 8.64
C PHE A 198 14.72 1.65 9.49
N CYS A 199 15.06 0.42 9.10
CA CYS A 199 14.64 -0.77 9.82
C CYS A 199 15.18 -0.84 11.25
N ASN A 200 16.47 -0.53 11.48
CA ASN A 200 17.04 -0.54 12.83
C ASN A 200 16.39 0.48 13.75
N PHE A 201 16.07 1.68 13.25
CA PHE A 201 15.38 2.67 14.04
C PHE A 201 14.02 2.14 14.49
N THR A 202 13.22 1.60 13.56
CA THR A 202 11.88 1.12 13.91
C THR A 202 11.90 -0.09 14.84
N VAL A 203 12.76 -1.06 14.55
CA VAL A 203 12.85 -2.28 15.36
C VAL A 203 13.34 -1.97 16.77
N LEU A 204 14.38 -1.12 16.91
CA LEU A 204 15.09 -0.96 18.18
C LEU A 204 14.64 0.26 19.01
N ASN A 205 14.17 1.33 18.36
CA ASN A 205 13.99 2.63 19.01
C ASN A 205 12.57 3.19 18.90
N GLN A 206 11.81 2.86 17.86
CA GLN A 206 10.46 3.38 17.69
C GLN A 206 9.57 2.96 18.86
N GLN A 207 8.67 3.89 19.25
CA GLN A 207 7.67 3.67 20.28
C GLN A 207 6.90 2.38 19.99
N LYS A 208 6.66 1.61 21.05
CA LYS A 208 5.82 0.42 21.02
C LYS A 208 4.73 0.54 22.07
N THR A 209 3.58 -0.05 21.78
CA THR A 209 2.53 -0.25 22.77
C THR A 209 3.01 -1.20 23.88
N PRO A 210 2.36 -1.25 25.05
CA PRO A 210 2.68 -2.20 26.11
C PRO A 210 2.76 -3.67 25.65
N LYS A 211 1.99 -4.07 24.63
CA LYS A 211 2.01 -5.43 24.05
C LYS A 211 2.94 -5.59 22.84
N GLY A 212 3.75 -4.58 22.50
CA GLY A 212 4.86 -4.71 21.56
C GLY A 212 4.54 -4.41 20.09
N LEU A 213 3.38 -3.82 19.78
CA LEU A 213 3.09 -3.25 18.46
C LEU A 213 3.89 -1.96 18.29
N VAL A 214 4.57 -1.79 17.16
CA VAL A 214 5.18 -0.50 16.79
C VAL A 214 4.07 0.52 16.52
N TYR A 215 4.19 1.69 17.15
CA TYR A 215 3.24 2.78 17.03
C TYR A 215 3.90 3.94 16.27
N ILE A 216 3.41 4.24 15.06
CA ILE A 216 3.95 5.29 14.18
C ILE A 216 2.95 6.43 14.06
N ASP A 217 1.72 6.11 13.65
CA ASP A 217 0.60 7.04 13.58
C ASP A 217 -0.65 6.40 14.19
N LYS A 218 -1.60 7.25 14.61
CA LYS A 218 -2.89 6.83 15.18
C LYS A 218 -3.85 6.33 14.10
N ILE A 219 -3.80 6.93 12.91
CA ILE A 219 -4.58 6.49 11.76
C ILE A 219 -3.72 5.47 11.01
N GLY A 220 -4.22 4.26 10.79
CA GLY A 220 -3.48 3.20 10.13
C GLY A 220 -2.36 2.59 10.97
N THR A 221 -2.49 2.58 12.30
CA THR A 221 -1.44 2.07 13.20
C THR A 221 -0.90 0.70 12.78
N LEU A 222 -1.79 -0.25 12.44
CA LEU A 222 -1.39 -1.59 12.02
C LEU A 222 -0.76 -1.61 10.62
N CYS A 223 -1.23 -0.78 9.68
CA CYS A 223 -0.64 -0.77 8.35
C CYS A 223 0.78 -0.20 8.36
N HIS A 224 1.05 0.86 9.14
CA HIS A 224 2.40 1.37 9.29
C HIS A 224 3.36 0.30 9.84
N ALA A 225 2.94 -0.45 10.87
CA ALA A 225 3.72 -1.56 11.40
C ALA A 225 3.93 -2.68 10.35
N ALA A 226 2.90 -3.00 9.57
CA ALA A 226 2.97 -4.01 8.51
C ALA A 226 3.89 -3.60 7.36
N ASN A 227 3.86 -2.34 6.95
CA ASN A 227 4.69 -1.77 5.90
C ASN A 227 6.17 -1.84 6.27
N VAL A 228 6.52 -1.50 7.51
CA VAL A 228 7.89 -1.66 8.02
C VAL A 228 8.28 -3.14 8.07
N ALA A 229 7.41 -4.01 8.59
CA ALA A 229 7.67 -5.45 8.63
C ALA A 229 7.98 -6.01 7.23
N PHE A 230 7.23 -5.61 6.21
CA PHE A 230 7.48 -5.99 4.82
C PHE A 230 8.85 -5.51 4.32
N LEU A 231 9.19 -4.23 4.47
CA LEU A 231 10.47 -3.70 4.01
C LEU A 231 11.67 -4.32 4.74
N CYS A 232 11.55 -4.59 6.03
CA CYS A 232 12.62 -5.25 6.78
C CYS A 232 12.79 -6.71 6.38
N LEU A 233 11.71 -7.41 5.99
CA LEU A 233 11.83 -8.73 5.35
C LEU A 233 12.56 -8.66 4.00
N GLN A 234 12.32 -7.63 3.20
CA GLN A 234 13.04 -7.42 1.93
C GLN A 234 14.55 -7.22 2.12
N LEU A 235 14.96 -6.49 3.17
CA LEU A 235 16.39 -6.36 3.52
C LEU A 235 16.96 -7.64 4.18
N ALA A 236 16.15 -8.38 4.93
CA ALA A 236 16.57 -9.65 5.51
C ALA A 236 16.91 -10.69 4.43
N ASP A 237 16.15 -10.71 3.33
CA ASP A 237 16.45 -11.55 2.16
C ASP A 237 17.79 -11.18 1.49
N GLU A 238 18.28 -9.96 1.70
CA GLU A 238 19.60 -9.49 1.28
C GLU A 238 20.71 -9.77 2.33
N GLY A 239 20.39 -10.49 3.40
CA GLY A 239 21.32 -10.85 4.47
C GLY A 239 21.57 -9.75 5.50
N VAL A 240 20.84 -8.63 5.42
CA VAL A 240 21.02 -7.49 6.34
C VAL A 240 20.20 -7.73 7.60
N ASN A 241 20.87 -7.89 8.76
CA ASN A 241 20.23 -8.08 10.07
C ASN A 241 19.07 -9.11 10.04
N ALA A 242 19.24 -10.18 9.24
CA ALA A 242 18.12 -11.01 8.79
C ALA A 242 17.31 -11.58 9.96
N ASP A 243 17.97 -12.16 10.94
CA ASP A 243 17.32 -12.73 12.12
C ASP A 243 16.52 -11.69 12.94
N LEU A 244 17.08 -10.49 13.15
CA LEU A 244 16.41 -9.41 13.87
C LEU A 244 15.15 -8.96 13.12
N TYR A 245 15.26 -8.75 11.82
CA TYR A 245 14.17 -8.25 10.98
C TYR A 245 13.06 -9.29 10.77
N GLN A 246 13.42 -10.56 10.62
CA GLN A 246 12.45 -11.65 10.49
C GLN A 246 11.66 -11.85 11.79
N ARG A 247 12.34 -11.82 12.95
CA ARG A 247 11.66 -11.88 14.25
C ARG A 247 10.74 -10.69 14.50
N PHE A 248 11.21 -9.48 14.17
CA PHE A 248 10.37 -8.29 14.24
C PHE A 248 9.12 -8.41 13.36
N ALA A 249 9.28 -8.76 12.08
CA ALA A 249 8.17 -8.89 11.15
C ALA A 249 7.16 -9.94 11.64
N LYS A 250 7.64 -11.08 12.13
CA LYS A 250 6.77 -12.09 12.74
C LYS A 250 6.00 -11.54 13.94
N GLN A 251 6.68 -10.83 14.86
CA GLN A 251 6.03 -10.23 16.03
C GLN A 251 4.89 -9.28 15.63
N GLN A 252 5.12 -8.40 14.66
CA GLN A 252 4.10 -7.42 14.23
C GLN A 252 2.91 -8.12 13.54
N ILE A 253 3.16 -9.11 12.69
CA ILE A 253 2.09 -9.88 12.05
C ILE A 253 1.34 -10.74 13.06
N ASP A 254 2.03 -11.41 13.99
CA ASP A 254 1.37 -12.17 15.06
C ASP A 254 0.48 -11.27 15.93
N TYR A 255 0.89 -10.02 16.19
CA TYR A 255 0.08 -9.02 16.90
C TYR A 255 -1.25 -8.78 16.17
N MET A 256 -1.19 -8.54 14.86
CA MET A 256 -2.36 -8.33 14.00
C MET A 256 -3.26 -9.57 13.96
N LEU A 257 -2.67 -10.76 14.01
CA LEU A 257 -3.38 -12.02 13.90
C LEU A 257 -3.97 -12.54 15.22
N GLY A 258 -3.46 -12.12 16.39
CA GLY A 258 -4.03 -12.58 17.65
C GLY A 258 -3.19 -12.46 18.92
N SER A 259 -1.87 -12.28 18.83
CA SER A 259 -0.98 -12.44 20.00
C SER A 259 -1.22 -11.42 21.11
N SER A 260 -1.88 -10.30 20.79
CA SER A 260 -2.29 -9.26 21.74
C SER A 260 -3.58 -9.60 22.52
N GLY A 261 -4.21 -10.74 22.25
CA GLY A 261 -5.47 -11.22 22.85
C GLY A 261 -6.73 -11.04 21.99
N ARG A 262 -6.58 -10.52 20.76
CA ARG A 262 -7.59 -10.50 19.70
C ARG A 262 -6.92 -10.42 18.33
N SER A 263 -7.61 -10.83 17.28
CA SER A 263 -7.25 -10.48 15.91
C SER A 263 -7.71 -9.06 15.59
N TYR A 264 -7.03 -8.42 14.67
CA TYR A 264 -7.41 -7.17 14.01
C TYR A 264 -7.71 -7.37 12.51
N VAL A 265 -7.77 -8.63 12.07
CA VAL A 265 -8.10 -9.00 10.69
C VAL A 265 -9.52 -9.53 10.65
N VAL A 266 -10.40 -8.84 9.93
CA VAL A 266 -11.83 -9.19 9.85
C VAL A 266 -11.99 -10.62 9.32
N GLY A 267 -12.75 -11.45 10.05
CA GLY A 267 -13.01 -12.85 9.70
C GLY A 267 -11.87 -13.83 10.00
N TYR A 268 -10.83 -13.43 10.73
CA TYR A 268 -9.69 -14.29 11.10
C TYR A 268 -9.56 -14.45 12.62
N GLY A 269 -9.33 -15.68 13.09
CA GLY A 269 -9.22 -16.00 14.52
C GLY A 269 -10.57 -16.03 15.24
N GLU A 270 -10.56 -16.28 16.56
CA GLU A 270 -11.79 -16.43 17.35
C GLU A 270 -12.46 -15.10 17.72
N LYS A 271 -11.66 -14.03 17.86
CA LYS A 271 -12.11 -12.69 18.23
C LYS A 271 -11.53 -11.67 17.28
N TYR A 272 -12.33 -11.22 16.31
CA TYR A 272 -11.95 -10.27 15.27
C TYR A 272 -12.90 -9.06 15.22
N PRO A 273 -12.53 -7.95 14.54
CA PRO A 273 -13.40 -6.81 14.31
C PRO A 273 -14.65 -7.18 13.52
N THR A 274 -15.82 -6.92 14.06
CA THR A 274 -17.10 -7.27 13.42
C THR A 274 -17.82 -6.07 12.82
N ARG A 275 -17.35 -4.85 13.10
CA ARG A 275 -17.98 -3.60 12.68
C ARG A 275 -16.96 -2.65 12.02
N PRO A 276 -16.23 -3.09 10.98
CA PRO A 276 -15.35 -2.20 10.23
C PRO A 276 -16.16 -1.02 9.64
N HIS A 277 -15.53 0.15 9.56
CA HIS A 277 -16.07 1.35 8.92
C HIS A 277 -16.12 1.14 7.39
N HIS A 278 -17.10 0.37 6.94
CA HIS A 278 -17.20 -0.07 5.55
C HIS A 278 -18.66 -0.22 5.12
N ALA A 279 -19.11 0.65 4.22
CA ALA A 279 -20.51 0.77 3.82
C ALA A 279 -21.06 -0.54 3.24
N ALA A 280 -20.41 -1.09 2.22
CA ALA A 280 -20.92 -2.26 1.51
C ALA A 280 -21.07 -3.49 2.43
N SER A 281 -20.16 -3.70 3.38
CA SER A 281 -20.26 -4.86 4.29
C SER A 281 -21.28 -4.66 5.40
N SER A 282 -21.62 -3.40 5.72
CA SER A 282 -22.70 -3.07 6.67
C SER A 282 -24.11 -3.35 6.11
N CYS A 283 -24.22 -3.60 4.80
CA CYS A 283 -25.50 -3.79 4.11
C CYS A 283 -25.97 -5.25 4.08
N HIS A 284 -27.26 -5.45 4.32
CA HIS A 284 -27.92 -6.72 4.01
C HIS A 284 -27.98 -6.95 2.49
N MET A 285 -28.33 -8.17 2.10
CA MET A 285 -28.57 -8.50 0.69
C MET A 285 -29.76 -7.67 0.14
N MET A 286 -29.88 -7.61 -1.18
CA MET A 286 -31.10 -7.09 -1.80
C MET A 286 -32.26 -8.09 -1.60
N PRO A 287 -33.51 -7.62 -1.42
CA PRO A 287 -34.00 -6.26 -1.65
C PRO A 287 -34.03 -5.35 -0.40
N GLU A 288 -33.48 -5.75 0.73
CA GLU A 288 -33.49 -4.94 1.95
C GLU A 288 -32.82 -3.57 1.73
N PRO A 289 -33.38 -2.47 2.26
CA PRO A 289 -32.74 -1.15 2.13
C PRO A 289 -31.38 -1.13 2.84
N CYS A 290 -30.42 -0.36 2.30
CA CYS A 290 -29.18 -0.03 2.98
C CYS A 290 -28.91 1.47 2.86
N THR A 291 -28.86 2.13 4.00
CA THR A 291 -28.83 3.59 4.16
C THR A 291 -27.92 3.97 5.33
N TRP A 292 -27.88 5.25 5.70
CA TRP A 292 -27.26 5.72 6.95
C TRP A 292 -27.83 5.08 8.22
N THR A 293 -28.98 4.42 8.16
CA THR A 293 -29.47 3.64 9.31
C THR A 293 -28.47 2.55 9.68
N GLU A 294 -27.95 1.82 8.69
CA GLU A 294 -27.00 0.71 8.87
C GLU A 294 -25.69 1.16 9.50
N PHE A 295 -25.25 2.39 9.22
CA PHE A 295 -24.06 3.00 9.80
C PHE A 295 -24.10 3.00 11.34
N GLY A 296 -25.20 3.47 11.93
CA GLY A 296 -25.34 3.70 13.38
C GLY A 296 -25.76 2.47 14.19
N LEU A 297 -26.00 1.31 13.58
CA LEU A 297 -26.50 0.14 14.31
C LEU A 297 -25.41 -0.51 15.18
N ASP A 298 -25.72 -0.71 16.46
CA ASP A 298 -24.89 -1.44 17.43
C ASP A 298 -24.98 -2.97 17.24
N ARG A 299 -24.69 -3.45 16.03
CA ARG A 299 -24.60 -4.87 15.68
C ARG A 299 -23.48 -5.12 14.66
N PRO A 300 -22.93 -6.35 14.56
CA PRO A 300 -22.00 -6.72 13.51
C PRO A 300 -22.46 -6.32 12.09
N ASN A 301 -21.50 -6.05 11.21
CA ASN A 301 -21.77 -5.95 9.78
C ASN A 301 -22.33 -7.31 9.29
N PRO A 302 -23.44 -7.34 8.53
CA PRO A 302 -24.03 -8.58 8.04
C PRO A 302 -23.14 -9.36 7.07
N GLN A 303 -22.28 -8.66 6.31
CA GLN A 303 -21.27 -9.30 5.46
C GLN A 303 -19.92 -9.30 6.20
N ILE A 304 -19.25 -10.45 6.23
CA ILE A 304 -17.89 -10.55 6.74
C ILE A 304 -16.93 -10.04 5.65
N LEU A 305 -16.22 -8.95 5.94
CA LEU A 305 -15.22 -8.38 5.04
C LEU A 305 -13.88 -9.12 5.21
N TYR A 306 -13.83 -10.38 4.79
CA TYR A 306 -12.69 -11.28 5.02
C TYR A 306 -11.35 -10.65 4.65
N GLY A 307 -10.40 -10.72 5.59
CA GLY A 307 -9.01 -10.32 5.37
C GLY A 307 -8.73 -8.83 5.54
N ALA A 308 -9.74 -7.98 5.71
CA ALA A 308 -9.53 -6.54 5.94
C ALA A 308 -8.78 -6.30 7.27
N LEU A 309 -7.68 -5.56 7.19
CA LEU A 309 -6.93 -5.10 8.35
C LEU A 309 -7.52 -3.75 8.79
N VAL A 310 -8.04 -3.68 10.02
CA VAL A 310 -8.53 -2.40 10.56
C VAL A 310 -7.35 -1.47 10.91
N SER A 311 -7.63 -0.17 11.05
CA SER A 311 -6.63 0.84 11.46
C SER A 311 -5.81 0.39 12.67
N GLY A 312 -6.47 -0.07 13.74
CA GLY A 312 -5.78 -0.69 14.87
C GLY A 312 -6.11 -0.10 16.23
N PRO A 313 -5.35 -0.48 17.27
CA PRO A 313 -5.48 0.08 18.62
C PRO A 313 -4.71 1.41 18.78
N ASP A 314 -4.98 2.11 19.88
CA ASP A 314 -4.17 3.26 20.32
C ASP A 314 -2.80 2.84 20.90
N GLU A 315 -2.02 3.81 21.35
CA GLU A 315 -0.68 3.61 21.90
C GLU A 315 -0.63 2.75 23.18
N ASN A 316 -1.78 2.47 23.80
CA ASN A 316 -1.93 1.67 25.03
C ASN A 316 -2.63 0.32 24.78
N ASP A 317 -2.72 -0.13 23.52
CA ASP A 317 -3.44 -1.34 23.10
C ASP A 317 -4.96 -1.30 23.33
N PHE A 318 -5.53 -0.10 23.55
CA PHE A 318 -6.98 0.05 23.61
C PHE A 318 -7.56 0.06 22.20
N TYR A 319 -8.67 -0.67 22.03
CA TYR A 319 -9.37 -0.80 20.77
C TYR A 319 -10.86 -1.00 21.03
N GLN A 320 -11.69 -0.29 20.28
CA GLN A 320 -13.14 -0.41 20.31
C GLN A 320 -13.68 -0.78 18.93
N ASP A 321 -14.46 -1.86 18.86
CA ASP A 321 -15.12 -2.32 17.62
C ASP A 321 -16.44 -1.53 17.42
N LYS A 322 -16.33 -0.33 16.85
CA LYS A 322 -17.45 0.57 16.59
C LYS A 322 -17.33 1.15 15.19
N ARG A 323 -18.33 0.88 14.35
CA ARG A 323 -18.38 1.30 12.93
C ARG A 323 -18.16 2.79 12.72
N GLU A 324 -18.70 3.62 13.62
CA GLU A 324 -18.58 5.08 13.55
C GLU A 324 -17.17 5.58 13.87
N ASP A 325 -16.37 4.78 14.59
CA ASP A 325 -15.04 5.15 15.04
C ASP A 325 -13.99 4.71 14.01
N TYR A 326 -13.91 5.48 12.93
CA TYR A 326 -12.99 5.23 11.81
C TYR A 326 -11.53 5.18 12.26
N VAL A 327 -11.15 5.92 13.32
CA VAL A 327 -9.79 5.94 13.85
C VAL A 327 -9.30 4.54 14.21
N TYR A 328 -10.17 3.66 14.71
CA TYR A 328 -9.82 2.28 15.01
C TYR A 328 -10.29 1.28 13.95
N ASN A 329 -11.38 1.57 13.24
CA ASN A 329 -12.13 0.60 12.42
C ASN A 329 -12.10 0.87 10.91
N GLU A 330 -11.41 1.92 10.46
CA GLU A 330 -11.17 2.16 9.04
C GLU A 330 -10.43 0.98 8.41
N VAL A 331 -10.79 0.70 7.15
CA VAL A 331 -10.20 -0.34 6.31
C VAL A 331 -10.01 0.23 4.91
N THR A 332 -8.80 0.10 4.36
CA THR A 332 -8.45 0.63 3.04
C THR A 332 -7.58 -0.35 2.26
N LEU A 333 -7.34 -0.07 0.98
CA LEU A 333 -6.47 -0.90 0.15
C LEU A 333 -5.01 -0.84 0.60
N ASP A 334 -4.52 0.37 0.92
CA ASP A 334 -3.15 0.60 1.37
C ASP A 334 -2.89 -0.02 2.75
N TYR A 335 -3.90 -0.16 3.61
CA TYR A 335 -3.75 -0.86 4.89
C TYR A 335 -3.38 -2.33 4.72
N ASN A 336 -3.92 -2.95 3.67
CA ASN A 336 -3.74 -4.35 3.39
C ASN A 336 -2.49 -4.64 2.54
N ALA A 337 -1.93 -3.66 1.82
CA ALA A 337 -0.85 -3.87 0.85
C ALA A 337 0.44 -4.42 1.50
N GLY A 338 1.00 -3.71 2.48
CA GLY A 338 2.19 -4.18 3.19
C GLY A 338 1.91 -5.40 4.07
N PHE A 339 0.72 -5.47 4.67
CA PHE A 339 0.28 -6.63 5.46
C PHE A 339 0.28 -7.92 4.65
N GLN A 340 -0.41 -7.94 3.50
CA GLN A 340 -0.47 -9.11 2.65
C GLN A 340 0.94 -9.51 2.16
N SER A 341 1.77 -8.53 1.83
CA SER A 341 3.15 -8.75 1.38
C SER A 341 4.04 -9.31 2.49
N ALA A 342 3.90 -8.84 3.72
CA ALA A 342 4.60 -9.37 4.88
C ALA A 342 4.15 -10.79 5.24
N VAL A 343 2.84 -11.09 5.20
CA VAL A 343 2.31 -12.45 5.38
C VAL A 343 2.89 -13.41 4.35
N ALA A 344 2.94 -13.01 3.07
CA ALA A 344 3.57 -13.80 2.01
C ALA A 344 5.08 -14.00 2.28
N GLY A 345 5.77 -12.96 2.77
CA GLY A 345 7.17 -13.04 3.17
C GLY A 345 7.41 -14.03 4.31
N LEU A 346 6.59 -14.02 5.36
CA LEU A 346 6.70 -14.98 6.46
C LEU A 346 6.42 -16.41 6.00
N ARG A 347 5.45 -16.62 5.09
CA ARG A 347 5.24 -17.94 4.49
C ARG A 347 6.47 -18.40 3.70
N ASN A 348 7.09 -17.51 2.94
CA ASN A 348 8.32 -17.81 2.20
C ASN A 348 9.46 -18.26 3.13
N LEU A 349 9.61 -17.63 4.31
CA LEU A 349 10.60 -18.07 5.31
C LEU A 349 10.35 -19.50 5.81
N GLN A 350 9.09 -19.86 6.07
CA GLN A 350 8.72 -21.22 6.46
C GLN A 350 9.11 -22.24 5.38
N LEU A 351 8.87 -21.90 4.10
CA LEU A 351 9.24 -22.76 2.97
C LEU A 351 10.75 -22.89 2.79
N LYS A 352 11.53 -21.85 3.14
CA LYS A 352 12.99 -21.90 3.21
C LYS A 352 13.51 -22.67 4.44
N GLY A 353 12.65 -23.21 5.29
CA GLY A 353 13.03 -23.91 6.52
C GLY A 353 13.56 -23.00 7.63
N ILE A 354 13.34 -21.69 7.54
CA ILE A 354 13.76 -20.72 8.55
C ILE A 354 12.72 -20.74 9.67
N SER A 355 13.08 -21.40 10.78
CA SER A 355 12.24 -21.44 11.98
C SER A 355 12.45 -20.17 12.81
N LEU A 356 11.38 -19.39 12.95
CA LEU A 356 11.33 -18.23 13.83
C LEU A 356 10.76 -18.60 15.22
N LEU A 357 10.88 -19.86 15.64
CA LEU A 357 10.49 -20.30 16.98
C LEU A 357 11.47 -19.73 18.01
N ARG A 358 11.06 -18.63 18.65
CA ARG A 358 11.32 -18.29 20.06
C ARG A 358 10.48 -17.11 20.47
#